data_AF-A0A7C4JTB8-F1
#
_entry.id   AF-A0A7C4JTB8-F1
#
_cell.length_a   1.000
_cell.length_b   1.000
_cell.length_c   1.000
_cell.angle_alpha   90.00
_cell.angle_beta   90.00
_cell.angle_gamma   90.00
#
_symmetry.space_group_name_H-M   'P 1'
#
loop_
_entity.id
_entity.type
_entity.pdbx_description
1 polymer ?
#
loop_
_entity_poly.entity_id
_entity_poly.type
_entity_poly.pdbx_seq_one_letter_code
_entity_poly.pdbx_strand_id
1 'polypeptide(L)'
;MARQFADVFNISRHTTEWVFANFRYLLFLVGLLVLYIANAHLAEKNVRDIQLIQRELMELKWEYASITSNIMYRSMQSQVAAEVTPSSGLILPPEGPKVIEAK
;
A
#
# COMPACT_ATOMS: atom_id res chain seq x y z
N MET A 1 -46.45 -34.58 6.13
CA MET A 1 -45.18 -34.38 6.88
C MET A 1 -44.25 -35.59 6.78
N ALA A 2 -44.67 -36.83 7.08
CA ALA A 2 -43.77 -38.01 7.05
C ALA A 2 -43.18 -38.39 5.67
N ARG A 3 -43.89 -38.13 4.56
CA ARG A 3 -43.42 -38.44 3.20
C ARG A 3 -42.26 -37.55 2.74
N GLN A 4 -42.26 -36.28 3.12
CA GLN A 4 -41.22 -35.32 2.73
C GLN A 4 -39.85 -35.66 3.33
N PHE A 5 -39.82 -36.22 4.54
CA PHE A 5 -38.57 -36.69 5.17
C PHE A 5 -38.02 -37.97 4.50
N ALA A 6 -38.90 -38.88 4.07
CA ALA A 6 -38.50 -40.04 3.28
C ALA A 6 -37.99 -39.65 1.88
N ASP A 7 -38.54 -38.58 1.29
CA ASP A 7 -38.09 -38.04 0.01
C ASP A 7 -36.70 -37.39 0.12
N VAL A 8 -36.41 -36.65 1.20
CA VAL A 8 -35.04 -36.16 1.50
C VAL A 8 -34.05 -37.32 1.63
N PHE A 9 -34.46 -38.44 2.21
CA PHE A 9 -33.63 -39.64 2.35
C PHE A 9 -33.46 -40.40 1.03
N ASN A 10 -34.47 -40.42 0.15
CA ASN A 10 -34.38 -41.01 -1.20
C ASN A 10 -33.54 -40.15 -2.16
N ILE A 11 -33.64 -38.82 -2.07
CA ILE A 11 -32.78 -37.87 -2.80
C ILE A 11 -31.31 -38.14 -2.45
N SER A 12 -31.00 -38.42 -1.18
CA SER A 12 -29.64 -38.76 -0.73
C SER A 12 -29.06 -39.99 -1.44
N ARG A 13 -29.87 -41.01 -1.74
CA ARG A 13 -29.37 -42.22 -2.41
C ARG A 13 -29.07 -41.97 -3.90
N HIS A 14 -29.97 -41.29 -4.58
CA HIS A 14 -29.82 -41.00 -6.02
C HIS A 14 -28.70 -39.97 -6.29
N THR A 15 -28.45 -39.03 -5.36
CA THR A 15 -27.32 -38.11 -5.44
C THR A 15 -26.00 -38.82 -5.15
N THR A 16 -25.99 -39.77 -4.21
CA THR A 16 -24.78 -40.55 -3.88
C THR A 16 -24.29 -41.35 -5.09
N GLU A 17 -25.18 -42.02 -5.83
CA GLU A 17 -24.80 -42.76 -7.04
C GLU A 17 -24.24 -41.84 -8.14
N TRP A 18 -24.84 -40.67 -8.36
CA TRP A 18 -24.37 -39.69 -9.35
C TRP A 18 -23.01 -39.06 -8.97
N VAL A 19 -22.78 -38.84 -7.67
CA VAL A 19 -21.50 -38.35 -7.12
C VAL A 19 -20.40 -39.40 -7.30
N PHE A 20 -20.68 -40.67 -7.03
CA PHE A 20 -19.70 -41.74 -7.25
C PHE A 20 -19.37 -41.94 -8.74
N ALA A 21 -20.33 -41.77 -9.64
CA ALA A 21 -20.09 -41.80 -11.09
C ALA A 21 -19.12 -40.69 -11.56
N ASN A 22 -19.12 -39.53 -10.89
CA ASN A 22 -18.29 -38.37 -11.24
C ASN A 22 -17.17 -38.07 -10.20
N PHE A 23 -16.78 -39.07 -9.41
CA PHE A 23 -15.86 -38.91 -8.29
C PHE A 23 -14.53 -38.24 -8.67
N ARG A 24 -14.01 -38.53 -9.87
CA ARG A 24 -12.76 -37.91 -10.38
C ARG A 24 -12.87 -36.40 -10.54
N TYR A 25 -14.03 -35.88 -10.94
CA TYR A 25 -14.26 -34.45 -11.09
C TYR A 25 -14.38 -33.74 -9.73
N LEU A 26 -15.02 -34.40 -8.76
CA LEU A 26 -15.16 -33.86 -7.41
C LEU A 26 -13.80 -33.76 -6.70
N LEU A 27 -12.95 -34.78 -6.84
CA LEU A 27 -11.56 -34.72 -6.36
C LEU A 27 -10.75 -33.59 -7.00
N PHE A 28 -10.95 -33.36 -8.30
CA PHE A 28 -10.29 -32.25 -9.00
C PHE A 28 -10.71 -30.89 -8.41
N LEU A 29 -12.00 -30.68 -8.17
CA LEU A 29 -12.50 -29.46 -7.55
C LEU A 29 -12.01 -29.27 -6.12
N VAL A 30 -11.94 -30.35 -5.32
CA VAL A 30 -11.38 -30.28 -3.95
C VAL A 30 -9.90 -29.91 -4.01
N GLY A 31 -9.13 -30.47 -4.95
CA GLY A 31 -7.74 -30.07 -5.16
C GLY A 31 -7.60 -28.58 -5.53
N LEU A 32 -8.47 -28.09 -6.40
CA LEU A 32 -8.51 -26.68 -6.81
C LEU A 32 -8.89 -25.75 -5.64
N LEU A 33 -9.82 -26.20 -4.79
CA LEU A 33 -10.21 -25.49 -3.56
C LEU A 33 -9.03 -25.36 -2.59
N VAL A 34 -8.28 -26.44 -2.37
CA VAL A 34 -7.09 -26.41 -1.51
C VAL A 34 -6.02 -25.47 -2.08
N LEU A 35 -5.77 -25.54 -3.38
CA LEU A 35 -4.84 -24.61 -4.05
C LEU A 35 -5.30 -23.15 -3.92
N TYR A 36 -6.60 -22.90 -4.03
CA TYR A 36 -7.16 -21.56 -3.87
C TYR A 36 -6.95 -21.03 -2.44
N ILE A 37 -7.25 -21.83 -1.42
CA ILE A 37 -7.05 -21.45 -0.01
C ILE A 37 -5.56 -21.18 0.26
N ALA A 38 -4.67 -22.03 -0.25
CA ALA A 38 -3.22 -21.84 -0.12
C ALA A 38 -2.76 -20.53 -0.75
N ASN A 39 -3.21 -20.22 -1.97
CA ASN A 39 -2.88 -18.97 -2.65
C ASN A 39 -3.44 -17.74 -1.94
N ALA A 40 -4.68 -17.83 -1.43
CA ALA A 40 -5.31 -16.74 -0.67
C ALA A 40 -4.49 -16.38 0.58
N HIS A 41 -4.00 -17.40 1.30
CA HIS A 41 -3.20 -17.17 2.50
C HIS A 41 -1.82 -16.56 2.19
N LEU A 42 -1.20 -16.95 1.07
CA LEU A 42 0.05 -16.34 0.61
C LEU A 42 -0.17 -14.87 0.21
N ALA A 43 -1.24 -14.59 -0.53
CA ALA A 43 -1.60 -13.22 -0.91
C ALA A 43 -1.84 -12.34 0.33
N GLU A 44 -2.51 -12.85 1.35
CA GLU A 44 -2.75 -12.12 2.60
C GLU A 44 -1.44 -11.74 3.31
N LYS A 45 -0.47 -12.65 3.37
CA LYS A 45 0.86 -12.36 3.94
C LYS A 45 1.59 -11.27 3.15
N ASN A 46 1.65 -11.42 1.82
CA ASN A 46 2.32 -10.47 0.95
C ASN A 46 1.72 -9.07 1.06
N VAL A 47 0.39 -8.95 1.13
CA VAL A 47 -0.29 -7.65 1.30
C VAL A 47 0.12 -7.00 2.62
N ARG A 48 0.24 -7.77 3.71
CA ARG A 48 0.68 -7.27 5.02
C ARG A 48 2.12 -6.77 4.97
N ASP A 49 3.01 -7.53 4.32
CA ASP A 49 4.42 -7.16 4.18
C ASP A 49 4.58 -5.89 3.35
N ILE A 50 3.80 -5.75 2.26
CA ILE A 50 3.77 -4.53 1.44
C ILE A 50 3.35 -3.32 2.29
N GLN A 51 2.35 -3.46 3.16
CA GLN A 51 1.90 -2.36 4.02
C GLN A 51 2.97 -1.94 5.03
N LEU A 52 3.73 -2.88 5.58
CA LEU A 52 4.85 -2.58 6.48
C LEU A 52 5.95 -1.82 5.75
N ILE A 53 6.39 -2.34 4.60
CA ILE A 53 7.44 -1.71 3.78
C ILE A 53 7.01 -0.31 3.32
N GLN A 54 5.73 -0.12 2.95
CA GLN A 54 5.22 1.19 2.57
C GLN A 54 5.28 2.21 3.70
N ARG A 55 5.04 1.79 4.95
CA ARG A 55 5.17 2.66 6.12
C ARG A 55 6.62 3.08 6.33
N GLU A 56 7.54 2.12 6.28
CA GLU A 56 8.98 2.40 6.42
C GLU A 56 9.49 3.35 5.32
N LEU A 57 9.08 3.12 4.07
CA LEU A 57 9.40 4.02 2.96
C LEU A 57 8.84 5.43 3.15
N MET A 58 7.64 5.55 3.71
CA MET A 58 7.03 6.85 3.98
C MET A 58 7.80 7.58 5.09
N GLU A 59 8.16 6.91 6.17
CA GLU A 59 8.97 7.46 7.25
C GLU A 59 10.33 7.96 6.74
N LEU A 60 11.03 7.15 5.94
CA LEU A 60 12.30 7.53 5.31
C LEU A 60 12.15 8.75 4.39
N LYS A 61 11.05 8.82 3.63
CA LYS A 61 10.74 9.98 2.78
C LYS A 61 10.52 11.26 3.59
N TRP A 62 9.85 11.15 4.73
CA TRP A 62 9.63 12.30 5.63
C TRP A 62 10.95 12.79 6.24
N GLU A 63 11.82 11.88 6.65
CA GLU A 63 13.15 12.23 7.16
C GLU A 63 13.98 12.95 6.09
N TYR A 64 14.04 12.40 4.87
CA TYR A 64 14.72 13.03 3.74
C TYR A 64 14.17 14.43 3.42
N ALA A 65 12.84 14.57 3.40
CA ALA A 65 12.20 15.86 3.14
C ALA A 65 12.54 16.88 4.23
N SER A 66 12.57 16.47 5.50
CA SER A 66 12.95 17.32 6.63
C SER A 66 14.42 17.78 6.56
N ILE A 67 15.34 16.86 6.25
CA ILE A 67 16.77 17.19 6.08
C ILE A 67 16.96 18.16 4.92
N THR A 68 16.33 17.87 3.78
CA THR A 68 16.39 18.73 2.60
C THR A 68 15.82 20.12 2.89
N SER A 69 14.68 20.20 3.59
CA SER A 69 14.09 21.47 4.02
C SER A 69 15.03 22.26 4.94
N ASN A 70 15.72 21.60 5.86
CA ASN A 70 16.71 22.24 6.73
C ASN A 70 17.90 22.78 5.93
N ILE A 71 18.39 22.02 4.94
CA ILE A 71 19.47 22.47 4.05
C ILE A 71 18.99 23.67 3.22
N MET A 72 17.78 23.62 2.66
CA MET A 72 17.21 24.74 1.90
C MET A 72 17.11 26.00 2.76
N TYR A 73 16.59 25.87 3.99
CA TYR A 73 16.49 26.96 4.96
C TYR A 73 17.86 27.58 5.26
N ARG A 74 18.88 26.75 5.54
CA ARG A 74 20.26 27.22 5.78
C ARG A 74 20.92 27.82 4.54
N SER A 75 20.62 27.31 3.35
CA SER A 75 21.17 27.81 2.08
C SER A 75 20.47 29.08 1.56
N MET A 76 19.37 29.49 2.21
CA MET A 76 18.59 30.66 1.81
C MET A 76 19.45 31.91 1.99
N GLN A 77 19.58 32.70 0.91
CA GLN A 77 20.50 33.85 0.87
C GLN A 77 20.27 34.86 2.00
N SER A 78 19.03 35.03 2.47
CA SER A 78 18.69 35.91 3.59
C SER A 78 19.25 35.43 4.93
N GLN A 79 19.32 34.11 5.15
CA GLN A 79 19.88 33.54 6.38
C GLN A 79 21.38 33.40 6.33
N VAL A 80 21.93 32.96 5.19
CA VAL A 80 23.39 33.00 4.98
C VAL A 80 23.89 34.42 5.20
N ALA A 81 23.19 35.43 4.69
CA ALA A 81 23.50 36.81 4.97
C ALA A 81 23.43 37.16 6.45
N ALA A 82 22.33 36.79 7.14
CA ALA A 82 22.17 37.08 8.57
C ALA A 82 23.25 36.40 9.44
N GLU A 83 23.73 35.21 9.07
CA GLU A 83 24.80 34.47 9.77
C GLU A 83 26.21 34.98 9.42
N VAL A 84 26.38 35.54 8.21
CA VAL A 84 27.66 36.06 7.68
C VAL A 84 27.85 37.55 8.01
N THR A 85 26.78 38.33 8.24
CA THR A 85 26.85 39.75 8.62
C THR A 85 27.67 39.99 9.90
N PRO A 86 27.52 39.19 10.99
CA PRO A 86 28.30 39.38 12.22
C PRO A 86 29.78 38.98 12.08
N SER A 87 30.11 38.07 11.15
CA SER A 87 31.44 37.45 11.04
C SER A 87 32.29 38.01 9.90
N SER A 88 31.68 38.60 8.86
CA SER A 88 32.35 38.94 7.60
C SER A 88 32.12 40.38 7.12
N GLY A 89 31.25 41.16 7.77
CA GLY A 89 30.99 42.57 7.43
C GLY A 89 30.30 42.81 6.08
N LEU A 90 29.72 41.76 5.47
CA LEU A 90 29.04 41.83 4.17
C LEU A 90 27.55 42.17 4.38
N ILE A 91 27.05 43.19 3.66
CA ILE A 91 25.69 43.74 3.76
C ILE A 91 24.98 43.48 2.43
N LEU A 92 23.78 42.86 2.43
CA LEU A 92 22.99 42.73 1.19
C LEU A 92 22.29 44.04 0.82
N PRO A 93 22.20 44.36 -0.48
CA PRO A 93 21.38 45.46 -0.98
C PRO A 93 19.90 45.22 -0.64
N PRO A 94 19.16 46.23 -0.14
CA PRO A 94 17.82 46.05 0.43
C PRO A 94 16.67 46.07 -0.60
N GLU A 95 16.91 46.04 -1.91
CA GLU A 95 15.84 46.09 -2.91
C GLU A 95 15.81 44.85 -3.82
N GLY A 96 14.67 44.14 -3.77
CA GLY A 96 14.25 43.23 -4.83
C GLY A 96 13.91 43.99 -6.12
N PRO A 97 13.89 43.31 -7.28
CA PRO A 97 13.80 43.97 -8.59
C PRO A 97 12.52 44.80 -8.71
N LYS A 98 12.67 46.11 -8.91
CA LYS A 98 11.55 47.00 -9.24
C LYS A 98 11.03 46.66 -10.62
N VAL A 99 9.79 46.16 -10.68
CA VAL A 99 9.06 46.01 -11.93
C VAL A 99 8.76 47.43 -12.42
N ILE A 100 9.45 47.84 -13.47
CA ILE A 100 9.12 49.05 -14.22
C ILE A 100 7.90 48.72 -15.07
N GLU A 101 6.73 49.23 -14.68
CA GLU A 101 5.57 49.28 -15.58
C GLU A 101 5.84 50.34 -16.65
N ALA A 102 6.02 49.86 -17.89
CA ALA A 102 6.09 50.73 -19.06
C ALA A 102 4.66 51.22 -19.38
N LYS A 103 4.47 52.55 -19.30
CA LYS A 103 3.24 53.24 -19.71
C LYS A 103 3.16 53.39 -21.22
#